data_AF-A0A2D9XMN7-F1
#
_entry.id   AF-A0A2D9XMN7-F1
#
_cell.length_a   1.000
_cell.length_b   1.000
_cell.length_c   1.000
_cell.angle_alpha   90.00
_cell.angle_beta   90.00
_cell.angle_gamma   90.00
#
_symmetry.space_group_name_H-M   'P 1'
#
loop_
_entity.id
_entity.type
_entity.pdbx_description
1 polymer ?
#
loop_
_entity_poly.entity_id
_entity_poly.type
_entity_poly.pdbx_seq_one_letter_code
_entity_poly.pdbx_strand_id
1 'polypeptide(L)'
;MNDKGNALFLILIAVVLFAAISYAVTKTGNSGSDGIISTKAELAAANILNYQTSIKVGIDRMVIRGIEPSDIDFTKPSEAGFNTPPFRNKVYHPDGGGVSYQDLPATATASYDYIDGTQYAFLDYLKYLNPISTAHALDLGDFEVSPMPDIIVDPDLPVALDAKGNQLGRFNNFEWTPSSEDDIVSSSLGVSKAVCMALNKSLTGSTEIPILPNSLQYYVAELIGGDINSDLTSSSCPECNQKAALCTAETTTGQYNFYNIVLPL
;
A
#
# COMPACT_ATOMS: atom_id res chain seq x y z
N MET A 1 -58.14 43.04 -28.49
CA MET A 1 -58.40 41.61 -28.20
C MET A 1 -57.48 41.25 -27.05
N ASN A 2 -57.99 41.33 -25.82
CA ASN A 2 -57.21 41.05 -24.61
C ASN A 2 -57.35 39.56 -24.30
N ASP A 3 -56.39 38.78 -24.79
CA ASP A 3 -56.25 37.40 -24.35
C ASP A 3 -55.76 37.42 -22.90
N LYS A 4 -56.63 36.99 -21.98
CA LYS A 4 -56.27 36.76 -20.59
C LYS A 4 -55.39 35.52 -20.53
N GLY A 5 -54.08 35.72 -20.69
CA GLY A 5 -53.07 34.69 -20.46
C GLY A 5 -53.21 34.13 -19.04
N ASN A 6 -53.36 32.81 -18.93
CA ASN A 6 -53.50 32.11 -17.66
C ASN A 6 -52.16 32.08 -16.91
N ALA A 7 -51.87 33.15 -16.16
CA ALA A 7 -50.63 33.29 -15.38
C ALA A 7 -50.39 32.11 -14.42
N LEU A 8 -51.45 31.41 -14.00
CA LEU A 8 -51.38 30.20 -13.19
C LEU A 8 -50.57 29.08 -13.87
N PHE A 9 -50.70 28.93 -15.19
CA PHE A 9 -50.04 27.87 -15.95
C PHE A 9 -48.51 28.07 -16.04
N LEU A 10 -48.08 29.32 -16.18
CA LEU A 10 -46.64 29.67 -16.23
C LEU A 10 -45.93 29.39 -14.90
N ILE A 11 -46.62 29.62 -13.78
CA ILE A 11 -46.08 29.34 -12.44
C ILE A 11 -45.94 27.82 -12.23
N LEU A 12 -46.91 27.03 -12.68
CA LEU A 12 -46.86 25.56 -12.56
C LEU A 12 -45.72 24.93 -13.35
N ILE A 13 -45.47 25.40 -14.58
CA ILE A 13 -44.31 24.95 -15.37
C ILE A 13 -42.99 25.28 -14.67
N ALA A 14 -42.87 26.48 -14.09
CA ALA A 14 -41.66 26.89 -13.39
C ALA A 14 -41.36 26.00 -12.17
N VAL A 15 -42.39 25.66 -11.37
CA VAL A 15 -42.24 24.80 -10.19
C VAL A 15 -41.88 23.36 -10.58
N VAL A 16 -42.50 22.82 -11.63
CA VAL A 16 -42.19 21.46 -12.12
C VAL A 16 -40.76 21.38 -12.67
N LEU A 17 -40.32 22.40 -13.41
CA LEU A 17 -38.94 22.46 -13.90
C LEU A 17 -37.94 22.58 -12.75
N PHE A 18 -38.24 23.40 -11.74
CA PHE A 18 -37.38 23.55 -10.57
C PHE A 18 -37.24 22.22 -9.79
N ALA A 19 -38.35 21.50 -9.61
CA ALA A 19 -38.35 20.18 -8.99
C ALA A 19 -37.58 19.13 -9.81
N ALA A 20 -37.78 19.11 -11.14
CA ALA A 20 -37.08 18.19 -12.04
C ALA A 20 -35.56 18.43 -12.07
N ILE A 21 -35.13 19.70 -12.05
CA ILE A 21 -33.70 20.07 -11.98
C ILE A 21 -33.12 19.66 -10.63
N SER A 22 -33.85 19.88 -9.53
CA SER A 22 -33.40 19.50 -8.18
C SER A 22 -33.14 17.99 -8.08
N TYR A 23 -34.03 17.17 -8.65
CA TYR A 23 -33.84 15.71 -8.67
C TYR A 23 -32.65 15.27 -9.56
N ALA A 24 -32.42 15.94 -10.68
CA ALA A 24 -31.28 15.67 -11.55
C ALA A 24 -29.93 15.96 -10.86
N VAL A 25 -29.85 17.05 -10.09
CA VAL A 25 -28.63 17.44 -9.34
C VAL A 25 -28.37 16.50 -8.16
N THR A 26 -29.39 16.04 -7.45
CA THR A 26 -29.21 15.07 -6.35
C THR A 26 -28.74 13.70 -6.86
N LYS A 27 -29.15 13.28 -8.07
CA LYS A 27 -28.70 12.02 -8.68
C LYS A 27 -27.23 12.04 -9.11
N THR A 28 -26.64 13.23 -9.29
CA THR A 28 -25.19 13.42 -9.50
C THR A 28 -24.37 13.21 -8.21
N GLY A 29 -25.02 13.07 -7.05
CA GLY A 29 -24.37 12.80 -5.75
C GLY A 29 -24.17 11.32 -5.39
N ASN A 30 -24.59 10.37 -6.23
CA ASN A 30 -24.51 8.93 -5.92
C ASN A 30 -23.13 8.28 -6.14
N SER A 31 -22.08 9.08 -6.40
CA SER A 31 -20.67 8.65 -6.44
C SER A 31 -19.93 8.81 -5.10
N GLY A 32 -20.68 8.97 -4.00
CA GLY A 32 -20.16 9.35 -2.68
C GLY A 32 -19.25 8.33 -1.98
N SER A 33 -19.33 7.03 -2.25
CA SER A 33 -18.44 6.04 -1.61
C SER A 33 -17.17 5.77 -2.42
N ASP A 34 -17.30 5.53 -3.72
CA ASP A 34 -16.18 5.15 -4.58
C ASP A 34 -15.22 6.33 -4.79
N GLY A 35 -15.74 7.55 -4.92
CA GLY A 35 -14.93 8.77 -4.96
C GLY A 35 -14.21 9.07 -3.65
N ILE A 36 -14.77 8.68 -2.50
CA ILE A 36 -14.11 8.86 -1.20
C ILE A 36 -13.02 7.80 -1.00
N ILE A 37 -13.26 6.55 -1.42
CA ILE A 37 -12.27 5.47 -1.35
C ILE A 37 -11.07 5.80 -2.24
N SER A 38 -11.31 6.27 -3.47
CA SER A 38 -10.22 6.69 -4.38
C SER A 38 -9.43 7.88 -3.81
N THR A 39 -10.11 8.90 -3.27
CA THR A 39 -9.43 10.06 -2.66
C THR A 39 -8.57 9.66 -1.46
N LYS A 40 -9.07 8.75 -0.61
CA LYS A 40 -8.30 8.22 0.53
C LYS A 40 -7.10 7.40 0.08
N ALA A 41 -7.26 6.59 -0.97
CA ALA A 41 -6.18 5.79 -1.54
C ALA A 41 -5.10 6.67 -2.20
N GLU A 42 -5.50 7.75 -2.89
CA GLU A 42 -4.58 8.74 -3.46
C GLU A 42 -3.78 9.46 -2.38
N LEU A 43 -4.43 9.87 -1.27
CA LEU A 43 -3.74 10.46 -0.13
C LEU A 43 -2.75 9.46 0.54
N ALA A 44 -3.18 8.21 0.72
CA ALA A 44 -2.33 7.17 1.29
C ALA A 44 -1.12 6.86 0.39
N ALA A 45 -1.31 6.80 -0.93
CA ALA A 45 -0.23 6.67 -1.90
C ALA A 45 0.75 7.85 -1.84
N ALA A 46 0.23 9.08 -1.75
CA ALA A 46 1.07 10.27 -1.59
C ALA A 46 1.90 10.23 -0.30
N ASN A 47 1.32 9.78 0.81
CA ASN A 47 2.06 9.61 2.08
C ASN A 47 3.18 8.57 1.94
N ILE A 48 2.92 7.44 1.28
CA ILE A 48 3.96 6.43 0.99
C ILE A 48 5.08 7.07 0.15
N LEU A 49 4.76 7.72 -0.97
CA LEU A 49 5.76 8.34 -1.85
C LEU A 49 6.58 9.43 -1.16
N ASN A 50 5.97 10.21 -0.27
CA ASN A 50 6.66 11.22 0.54
C ASN A 50 7.66 10.57 1.50
N TYR A 51 7.25 9.49 2.18
CA TYR A 51 8.14 8.74 3.07
C TYR A 51 9.32 8.13 2.30
N GLN A 52 9.04 7.51 1.16
CA GLN A 52 10.02 6.94 0.23
C GLN A 52 11.04 7.99 -0.24
N THR A 53 10.57 9.18 -0.58
CA THR A 53 11.43 10.32 -0.94
C THR A 53 12.32 10.74 0.22
N SER A 54 11.79 10.75 1.45
CA SER A 54 12.57 11.09 2.64
C SER A 54 13.70 10.09 2.91
N ILE A 55 13.44 8.79 2.71
CA ILE A 55 14.46 7.73 2.80
C ILE A 55 15.54 7.97 1.75
N LYS A 56 15.15 8.17 0.49
CA LYS A 56 16.10 8.40 -0.60
C LYS A 56 17.02 9.58 -0.32
N VAL A 57 16.44 10.71 0.05
CA VAL A 57 17.21 11.92 0.37
C VAL A 57 18.13 11.70 1.58
N GLY A 58 17.70 10.94 2.60
CA GLY A 58 18.53 10.58 3.74
C GLY A 58 19.74 9.73 3.35
N ILE A 59 19.51 8.68 2.56
CA ILE A 59 20.54 7.77 2.06
C ILE A 59 21.50 8.48 1.10
N ASP A 60 21.01 9.27 0.16
CA ASP A 60 21.84 10.03 -0.78
C ASP A 60 22.81 10.96 -0.01
N ARG A 61 22.34 11.62 1.06
CA ARG A 61 23.20 12.44 1.94
C ARG A 61 24.25 11.61 2.68
N MET A 62 23.91 10.41 3.13
CA MET A 62 24.86 9.51 3.79
C MET A 62 25.98 9.09 2.83
N VAL A 63 25.64 8.70 1.60
CA VAL A 63 26.61 8.34 0.56
C VAL A 63 27.48 9.55 0.20
N ILE A 64 26.91 10.74 0.04
CA ILE A 64 27.68 11.98 -0.20
C ILE A 64 28.67 12.27 0.93
N ARG A 65 28.34 11.90 2.18
CA ARG A 65 29.23 12.03 3.35
C ARG A 65 30.33 10.96 3.40
N GLY A 66 30.41 10.07 2.41
CA GLY A 66 31.40 9.00 2.32
C GLY A 66 31.06 7.77 3.13
N ILE A 67 29.77 7.48 3.35
CA ILE A 67 29.32 6.20 3.89
C ILE A 67 29.16 5.25 2.71
N GLU A 68 29.85 4.11 2.76
CA GLU A 68 29.71 3.08 1.74
C GLU A 68 28.30 2.47 1.79
N PRO A 69 27.69 2.11 0.64
CA PRO A 69 26.36 1.51 0.65
C PRO A 69 26.24 0.24 1.51
N SER A 70 27.33 -0.54 1.59
CA SER A 70 27.48 -1.72 2.43
C SER A 70 27.43 -1.41 3.94
N ASP A 71 27.86 -0.21 4.33
CA ASP A 71 27.97 0.26 5.71
C ASP A 71 26.65 0.86 6.24
N ILE A 72 25.64 1.03 5.37
CA ILE A 72 24.35 1.63 5.73
C ILE A 72 23.55 0.67 6.61
N ASP A 73 23.08 1.20 7.73
CA ASP A 73 22.35 0.48 8.77
C ASP A 73 20.88 0.94 8.82
N PHE A 74 19.97 -0.02 8.73
CA PHE A 74 18.53 0.18 8.68
C PHE A 74 17.83 -0.02 10.04
N THR A 75 18.59 -0.12 11.13
CA THR A 75 18.07 -0.32 12.50
C THR A 75 16.99 0.71 12.84
N LYS A 76 15.79 0.25 13.18
CA LYS A 76 14.63 1.10 13.50
C LYS A 76 14.78 1.74 14.88
N PRO A 77 14.14 2.90 15.15
CA PRO A 77 14.19 3.56 16.46
C PRO A 77 13.74 2.69 17.65
N SER A 78 12.88 1.70 17.40
CA SER A 78 12.38 0.76 18.41
C SER A 78 13.33 -0.40 18.72
N GLU A 79 14.38 -0.59 17.93
CA GLU A 79 15.29 -1.73 18.05
C GLU A 79 16.47 -1.41 18.99
N ALA A 80 16.94 -2.41 19.74
CA ALA A 80 17.98 -2.22 20.74
C ALA A 80 19.29 -1.65 20.17
N GLY A 81 19.59 -1.92 18.89
CA GLY A 81 20.78 -1.42 18.20
C GLY A 81 20.74 0.07 17.84
N PHE A 82 19.58 0.75 17.97
CA PHE A 82 19.40 2.11 17.44
C PHE A 82 20.35 3.13 18.09
N ASN A 83 20.49 3.06 19.41
CA ASN A 83 21.35 3.96 20.19
C ASN A 83 22.76 3.39 20.39
N THR A 84 23.20 2.50 19.50
CA THR A 84 24.56 1.95 19.51
C THR A 84 25.39 2.54 18.36
N PRO A 85 26.60 3.10 18.63
CA PRO A 85 27.49 3.56 17.58
C PRO A 85 27.88 2.44 16.59
N PRO A 86 28.18 2.77 15.31
CA PRO A 86 28.30 4.11 14.74
C PRO A 86 26.94 4.72 14.36
N PHE A 87 26.61 5.89 14.91
CA PHE A 87 25.35 6.58 14.63
C PHE A 87 25.24 7.12 13.19
N ARG A 88 26.39 7.50 12.61
CA ARG A 88 26.45 8.08 11.25
C ARG A 88 25.92 7.12 10.19
N ASN A 89 26.03 5.81 10.42
CA ASN A 89 25.65 4.77 9.48
C ASN A 89 24.14 4.47 9.51
N LYS A 90 23.40 4.97 10.51
CA LYS A 90 21.99 4.65 10.70
C LYS A 90 21.08 5.60 9.93
N VAL A 91 20.23 5.04 9.06
CA VAL A 91 19.31 5.84 8.24
C VAL A 91 18.33 6.65 9.09
N TYR A 92 17.81 6.05 10.15
CA TYR A 92 16.81 6.68 11.02
C TYR A 92 17.38 7.55 12.14
N HIS A 93 18.72 7.58 12.30
CA HIS A 93 19.35 8.37 13.35
C HIS A 93 19.61 9.82 12.87
N PRO A 94 19.41 10.85 13.71
CA PRO A 94 19.68 12.25 13.34
C PRO A 94 21.10 12.52 12.81
N ASP A 95 22.11 11.86 13.40
CA ASP A 95 23.52 11.99 12.97
C ASP A 95 23.86 11.22 11.67
N GLY A 96 22.97 10.32 11.24
CA GLY A 96 23.09 9.55 10.01
C GLY A 96 22.21 10.11 8.89
N GLY A 97 21.15 9.39 8.54
CA GLY A 97 20.22 9.77 7.48
C GLY A 97 19.15 10.78 7.91
N GLY A 98 18.88 10.89 9.22
CA GLY A 98 17.88 11.80 9.79
C GLY A 98 16.44 11.53 9.33
N VAL A 99 16.17 10.32 8.85
CA VAL A 99 14.83 9.92 8.39
C VAL A 99 13.96 9.59 9.60
N SER A 100 12.76 10.17 9.68
CA SER A 100 11.80 9.74 10.70
C SER A 100 11.16 8.44 10.25
N TYR A 101 11.33 7.35 11.02
CA TYR A 101 10.61 6.11 10.76
C TYR A 101 9.09 6.35 10.73
N GLN A 102 8.41 5.80 9.74
CA GLN A 102 6.96 5.84 9.61
C GLN A 102 6.44 4.46 9.24
N ASP A 103 5.45 3.98 9.99
CA ASP A 103 4.67 2.81 9.59
C ASP A 103 3.71 3.16 8.46
N LEU A 104 3.20 2.12 7.78
CA LEU A 104 2.15 2.31 6.79
C LEU A 104 0.91 2.90 7.47
N PRO A 105 0.31 3.98 6.92
CA PRO A 105 -0.91 4.51 7.50
C PRO A 105 -2.01 3.46 7.41
N ALA A 106 -2.89 3.38 8.41
CA ALA A 106 -3.98 2.39 8.43
C ALA A 106 -4.90 2.47 7.19
N THR A 107 -4.95 3.64 6.54
CA THR A 107 -5.67 3.84 5.28
C THR A 107 -4.95 3.30 4.05
N ALA A 108 -3.63 3.05 4.14
CA ALA A 108 -2.83 2.42 3.09
C ALA A 108 -2.95 0.89 3.11
N THR A 109 -3.10 0.30 4.30
CA THR A 109 -3.22 -1.14 4.46
C THR A 109 -4.59 -1.62 3.96
N ALA A 110 -4.65 -2.83 3.41
CA ALA A 110 -5.93 -3.48 3.19
C ALA A 110 -6.71 -3.54 4.51
N SER A 111 -7.98 -3.10 4.54
CA SER A 111 -8.84 -3.29 5.71
C SER A 111 -8.91 -4.77 6.03
N TYR A 112 -8.34 -5.15 7.17
CA TYR A 112 -8.63 -6.42 7.82
C TYR A 112 -9.82 -6.17 8.75
N ASP A 113 -11.02 -6.60 8.36
CA ASP A 113 -12.06 -6.81 9.36
C ASP A 113 -11.63 -8.04 10.18
N TYR A 114 -11.43 -7.83 11.47
CA TYR A 114 -11.12 -8.88 12.43
C TYR A 114 -12.40 -9.69 12.65
N ILE A 115 -12.63 -10.71 11.84
CA ILE A 115 -13.69 -11.68 12.11
C ILE A 115 -13.08 -12.71 13.07
N ASP A 116 -13.44 -12.59 14.34
CA ASP A 116 -13.34 -13.68 15.31
C ASP A 116 -11.90 -14.18 15.63
N GLY A 117 -11.00 -13.27 16.03
CA GLY A 117 -9.76 -13.70 16.68
C GLY A 117 -8.64 -14.20 15.77
N THR A 118 -8.90 -14.40 14.47
CA THR A 118 -7.96 -15.06 13.55
C THR A 118 -7.61 -14.16 12.36
N GLN A 119 -6.30 -13.96 12.12
CA GLN A 119 -5.82 -13.21 10.95
C GLN A 119 -5.92 -14.10 9.70
N TYR A 120 -6.91 -13.86 8.85
CA TYR A 120 -6.87 -14.32 7.46
C TYR A 120 -7.26 -13.20 6.50
N ALA A 121 -6.40 -12.97 5.49
CA ALA A 121 -6.57 -12.01 4.40
C ALA A 121 -7.66 -12.44 3.37
N PHE A 122 -8.79 -12.99 3.83
CA PHE A 122 -9.63 -13.82 2.97
C PHE A 122 -10.75 -13.09 2.23
N LEU A 123 -11.19 -11.91 2.69
CA LEU A 123 -12.44 -11.29 2.20
C LEU A 123 -12.33 -10.65 0.80
N ASP A 124 -11.16 -10.19 0.37
CA ASP A 124 -10.98 -9.70 -1.01
C ASP A 124 -10.53 -10.81 -1.98
N TYR A 125 -9.87 -11.85 -1.48
CA TYR A 125 -9.52 -13.04 -2.26
C TYR A 125 -10.76 -13.85 -2.68
N LEU A 126 -11.75 -13.98 -1.79
CA LEU A 126 -13.03 -14.63 -2.10
C LEU A 126 -13.84 -13.93 -3.20
N LYS A 127 -13.79 -12.60 -3.28
CA LYS A 127 -14.48 -11.83 -4.33
C LYS A 127 -13.83 -11.99 -5.70
N TYR A 128 -12.52 -12.26 -5.73
CA TYR A 128 -11.77 -12.45 -6.96
C TYR A 128 -11.96 -13.84 -7.58
N LEU A 129 -12.27 -14.85 -6.77
CA LEU A 129 -12.40 -16.25 -7.21
C LEU A 129 -13.82 -16.69 -7.60
N ASN A 130 -14.86 -15.88 -7.40
CA ASN A 130 -16.24 -16.30 -7.71
C ASN A 130 -17.16 -15.15 -8.16
N PRO A 131 -17.62 -15.10 -9.43
CA PRO A 131 -18.67 -14.18 -9.86
C PRO A 131 -20.08 -14.74 -9.59
N ILE A 132 -20.25 -15.64 -8.61
CA ILE A 132 -21.51 -16.35 -8.37
C ILE A 132 -22.14 -15.90 -7.04
N SER A 133 -23.15 -15.05 -7.19
CA SER A 133 -24.32 -14.79 -6.34
C SER A 133 -24.13 -14.59 -4.83
N THR A 134 -24.49 -13.38 -4.41
CA THR A 134 -25.16 -13.09 -3.14
C THR A 134 -26.19 -14.15 -2.76
N ALA A 135 -25.97 -14.90 -1.67
CA ALA A 135 -27.02 -15.49 -0.84
C ALA A 135 -26.41 -16.08 0.44
N HIS A 136 -27.14 -15.92 1.55
CA HIS A 136 -26.95 -16.54 2.87
C HIS A 136 -25.93 -15.90 3.84
N ALA A 137 -26.35 -14.77 4.42
CA ALA A 137 -26.08 -14.52 5.83
C ALA A 137 -26.86 -15.56 6.65
N LEU A 138 -26.15 -16.43 7.39
CA LEU A 138 -26.75 -17.31 8.39
C LEU A 138 -26.45 -16.74 9.78
N ASP A 139 -27.47 -16.09 10.32
CA ASP A 139 -27.92 -16.05 11.72
C ASP A 139 -26.89 -16.32 12.83
N LEU A 140 -26.47 -15.24 13.52
CA LEU A 140 -25.71 -15.30 14.77
C LEU A 140 -26.63 -14.85 15.92
N GLY A 141 -27.33 -15.82 16.50
CA GLY A 141 -27.91 -15.69 17.83
C GLY A 141 -26.82 -15.83 18.90
N ASP A 142 -26.76 -14.83 19.78
CA ASP A 142 -26.23 -14.84 21.14
C ASP A 142 -24.83 -15.44 21.38
N PHE A 143 -23.79 -14.61 21.24
CA PHE A 143 -22.49 -14.84 21.86
C PHE A 143 -22.17 -13.70 22.84
N GLU A 144 -22.27 -13.99 24.15
CA GLU A 144 -21.88 -13.07 25.22
C GLU A 144 -20.37 -12.74 25.11
N VAL A 145 -20.06 -11.44 25.06
CA VAL A 145 -18.69 -10.93 25.04
C VAL A 145 -18.11 -10.95 26.46
N SER A 146 -17.33 -11.97 26.79
CA SER A 146 -16.47 -11.99 27.99
C SER A 146 -15.19 -11.18 27.73
N PRO A 147 -14.51 -10.64 28.76
CA PRO A 147 -13.42 -9.69 28.57
C PRO A 147 -12.21 -10.33 27.90
N MET A 148 -11.60 -9.58 26.98
CA MET A 148 -10.50 -9.97 26.10
C MET A 148 -9.35 -10.69 26.83
N PRO A 149 -8.86 -11.85 26.35
CA PRO A 149 -7.56 -12.36 26.75
C PRO A 149 -6.44 -11.65 25.98
N ASP A 150 -5.31 -11.44 26.66
CA ASP A 150 -4.07 -10.91 26.10
C ASP A 150 -3.67 -11.63 24.81
N ILE A 151 -3.19 -10.85 23.82
CA ILE A 151 -2.64 -11.36 22.56
C ILE A 151 -1.44 -12.26 22.88
N ILE A 152 -1.64 -13.57 22.79
CA ILE A 152 -0.54 -14.54 22.68
C ILE A 152 -0.18 -14.58 21.18
N VAL A 153 0.98 -14.01 20.84
CA VAL A 153 1.61 -14.22 19.54
C VAL A 153 2.05 -15.67 19.48
N ASP A 154 1.45 -16.47 18.60
CA ASP A 154 1.84 -17.85 18.35
C ASP A 154 3.21 -17.87 17.64
N PRO A 155 4.28 -18.41 18.27
CA PRO A 155 5.62 -18.42 17.70
C PRO A 155 5.82 -19.45 16.57
N ASP A 156 4.84 -20.33 16.29
CA ASP A 156 4.98 -21.43 15.33
C ASP A 156 4.12 -21.25 14.04
N LEU A 157 3.51 -20.07 13.83
CA LEU A 157 2.89 -19.73 12.54
C LEU A 157 4.00 -19.47 11.49
N PRO A 158 3.91 -20.04 10.27
CA PRO A 158 4.95 -19.83 9.25
C PRO A 158 5.14 -18.33 8.95
N VAL A 159 6.41 -17.91 9.00
CA VAL A 159 7.03 -16.56 9.03
C VAL A 159 6.78 -15.72 7.75
N ALA A 160 5.58 -15.77 7.17
CA ALA A 160 5.23 -15.05 5.94
C ALA A 160 4.09 -14.03 6.10
N LEU A 161 3.47 -13.95 7.28
CA LEU A 161 2.32 -13.07 7.52
C LEU A 161 2.64 -11.79 8.32
N ASP A 162 3.85 -11.67 8.88
CA ASP A 162 4.27 -10.59 9.79
C ASP A 162 5.12 -9.50 9.12
N ALA A 163 5.64 -9.72 7.91
CA ALA A 163 6.40 -8.72 7.16
C ALA A 163 5.54 -7.57 6.58
N LYS A 164 4.39 -7.24 7.19
CA LYS A 164 3.56 -6.10 6.76
C LYS A 164 4.23 -4.79 7.16
N GLY A 165 3.94 -3.72 6.44
CA GLY A 165 4.48 -2.39 6.76
C GLY A 165 5.61 -1.95 5.85
N ASN A 166 6.26 -0.87 6.24
CA ASN A 166 7.40 -0.34 5.52
C ASN A 166 8.67 -1.11 5.92
N GLN A 167 9.32 -1.70 4.94
CA GLN A 167 10.62 -2.33 5.06
C GLN A 167 11.65 -1.52 4.26
N LEU A 168 12.87 -1.53 4.75
CA LEU A 168 14.00 -0.87 4.12
C LEU A 168 15.23 -1.74 4.39
N GLY A 169 15.96 -2.06 3.33
CA GLY A 169 17.12 -2.91 3.46
C GLY A 169 17.85 -3.07 2.13
N ARG A 170 18.96 -3.80 2.21
CA ARG A 170 19.68 -4.32 1.05
C ARG A 170 19.24 -5.76 0.88
N PHE A 171 18.57 -6.07 -0.21
CA PHE A 171 17.90 -7.37 -0.34
C PHE A 171 18.38 -8.15 -1.55
N ASN A 172 18.19 -7.62 -2.76
CA ASN A 172 18.52 -8.30 -4.01
C ASN A 172 18.91 -7.27 -5.08
N ASN A 173 19.54 -7.75 -6.16
CA ASN A 173 19.80 -6.94 -7.34
C ASN A 173 18.56 -6.87 -8.27
N PHE A 174 18.42 -5.76 -8.99
CA PHE A 174 17.41 -5.58 -10.02
C PHE A 174 18.12 -5.55 -11.38
N GLU A 175 17.68 -6.37 -12.35
CA GLU A 175 18.36 -6.54 -13.66
C GLU A 175 18.63 -5.22 -14.40
N TRP A 176 17.81 -4.19 -14.16
CA TRP A 176 17.92 -2.87 -14.76
C TRP A 176 18.72 -1.85 -13.94
N THR A 177 19.54 -2.31 -13.00
CA THR A 177 20.49 -1.49 -12.22
C THR A 177 21.92 -1.63 -12.76
N PRO A 178 22.83 -0.69 -12.46
CA PRO A 178 24.14 -0.61 -13.10
C PRO A 178 25.10 -1.76 -12.76
N SER A 179 25.00 -2.33 -11.55
CA SER A 179 25.87 -3.41 -11.07
C SER A 179 25.09 -4.70 -10.80
N SER A 180 25.80 -5.71 -10.32
CA SER A 180 25.25 -6.95 -9.77
C SER A 180 25.27 -6.98 -8.24
N GLU A 181 25.51 -5.83 -7.58
CA GLU A 181 25.44 -5.72 -6.12
C GLU A 181 23.98 -5.55 -5.66
N ASP A 182 23.72 -5.89 -4.40
CA ASP A 182 22.37 -5.79 -3.83
C ASP A 182 21.93 -4.34 -3.66
N ASP A 183 20.84 -3.98 -4.33
CA ASP A 183 20.29 -2.64 -4.27
C ASP A 183 19.68 -2.36 -2.90
N ILE A 184 19.66 -1.07 -2.52
CA ILE A 184 18.87 -0.63 -1.37
C ILE A 184 17.43 -0.43 -1.84
N VAL A 185 16.54 -1.27 -1.33
CA VAL A 185 15.12 -1.24 -1.67
C VAL A 185 14.33 -0.84 -0.45
N SER A 186 13.36 0.04 -0.67
CA SER A 186 12.30 0.26 0.29
C SER A 186 10.99 -0.32 -0.23
N SER A 187 10.34 -1.08 0.62
CA SER A 187 9.19 -1.90 0.26
C SER A 187 8.04 -1.60 1.22
N SER A 188 6.86 -1.31 0.68
CA SER A 188 5.62 -1.17 1.43
C SER A 188 4.76 -2.41 1.21
N LEU A 189 4.71 -3.27 2.21
CA LEU A 189 4.10 -4.59 2.11
C LEU A 189 2.67 -4.59 2.66
N GLY A 190 1.75 -5.24 1.93
CA GLY A 190 0.35 -5.35 2.32
C GLY A 190 -0.49 -4.08 2.11
N VAL A 191 -0.20 -3.28 1.08
CA VAL A 191 -1.04 -2.13 0.71
C VAL A 191 -2.37 -2.61 0.12
N SER A 192 -3.41 -1.79 0.22
CA SER A 192 -4.70 -2.09 -0.42
C SER A 192 -4.59 -2.00 -1.95
N LYS A 193 -5.47 -2.70 -2.67
CA LYS A 193 -5.55 -2.63 -4.14
C LYS A 193 -5.70 -1.20 -4.63
N ALA A 194 -6.60 -0.42 -4.02
CA ALA A 194 -6.84 0.96 -4.40
C ALA A 194 -5.59 1.84 -4.26
N VAL A 195 -4.81 1.62 -3.20
CA VAL A 195 -3.54 2.33 -2.97
C VAL A 195 -2.49 1.89 -3.97
N CYS A 196 -2.39 0.60 -4.27
CA CYS A 196 -1.50 0.06 -5.30
C CYS A 196 -1.79 0.67 -6.68
N MET A 197 -3.07 0.76 -7.06
CA MET A 197 -3.51 1.43 -8.29
C MET A 197 -3.14 2.92 -8.28
N ALA A 198 -3.33 3.61 -7.15
CA ALA A 198 -2.98 5.03 -7.01
C ALA A 198 -1.47 5.29 -7.08
N LEU A 199 -0.66 4.40 -6.51
CA LEU A 199 0.81 4.43 -6.62
C LEU A 199 1.24 4.26 -8.07
N ASN A 200 0.77 3.20 -8.76
CA ASN A 200 1.12 2.97 -10.15
C ASN A 200 0.65 4.11 -11.05
N LYS A 201 -0.55 4.67 -10.79
CA LYS A 201 -1.05 5.84 -11.53
C LYS A 201 -0.14 7.05 -11.36
N SER A 202 0.37 7.28 -10.15
CA SER A 202 1.28 8.39 -9.85
C SER A 202 2.66 8.20 -10.49
N LEU A 203 3.13 6.95 -10.62
CA LEU A 203 4.47 6.63 -11.13
C LEU A 203 4.51 6.45 -12.65
N THR A 204 3.43 5.92 -13.24
CA THR A 204 3.39 5.46 -14.64
C THR A 204 2.24 6.06 -15.45
N GLY A 205 1.27 6.68 -14.80
CA GLY A 205 0.01 7.10 -15.42
C GLY A 205 -1.03 5.97 -15.57
N SER A 206 -0.67 4.71 -15.31
CA SER A 206 -1.56 3.54 -15.40
C SER A 206 -1.99 3.04 -14.02
N THR A 207 -3.24 2.58 -13.89
CA THR A 207 -3.73 1.88 -12.69
C THR A 207 -3.53 0.37 -12.76
N GLU A 208 -2.90 -0.13 -13.81
CA GLU A 208 -2.60 -1.55 -13.96
C GLU A 208 -1.61 -2.01 -12.88
N ILE A 209 -1.83 -3.22 -12.37
CA ILE A 209 -1.00 -3.84 -11.34
C ILE A 209 -0.42 -5.12 -11.92
N PRO A 210 0.89 -5.16 -12.19
CA PRO A 210 1.57 -6.37 -12.63
C PRO A 210 1.49 -7.48 -11.60
N ILE A 211 1.47 -8.71 -12.08
CA ILE A 211 1.55 -9.89 -11.24
C ILE A 211 3.03 -10.22 -10.99
N LEU A 212 3.42 -10.35 -9.73
CA LEU A 212 4.74 -10.84 -9.32
C LEU A 212 4.56 -11.93 -8.25
N PRO A 213 4.63 -13.21 -8.64
CA PRO A 213 4.58 -14.31 -7.69
C PRO A 213 5.80 -14.32 -6.77
N ASN A 214 5.59 -14.63 -5.50
CA ASN A 214 6.63 -14.66 -4.46
C ASN A 214 7.42 -13.34 -4.33
N SER A 215 6.77 -12.21 -4.60
CA SER A 215 7.26 -10.83 -4.46
C SER A 215 8.15 -10.57 -3.24
N LEU A 216 7.87 -11.16 -2.08
CA LEU A 216 8.69 -11.01 -0.87
C LEU A 216 10.15 -11.47 -1.05
N GLN A 217 10.39 -12.50 -1.87
CA GLN A 217 11.75 -12.99 -2.13
C GLN A 217 12.60 -11.97 -2.91
N TYR A 218 11.96 -11.06 -3.66
CA TYR A 218 12.65 -10.01 -4.41
C TYR A 218 12.81 -8.72 -3.58
N TYR A 219 11.95 -8.52 -2.58
CA TYR A 219 11.85 -7.26 -1.85
C TYR A 219 12.41 -7.30 -0.44
N VAL A 220 12.43 -8.46 0.21
CA VAL A 220 12.75 -8.64 1.65
C VAL A 220 13.33 -10.02 1.97
N ALA A 221 14.12 -10.63 1.07
CA ALA A 221 14.60 -12.01 1.18
C ALA A 221 15.21 -12.38 2.55
N GLU A 222 15.97 -11.46 3.16
CA GLU A 222 16.63 -11.66 4.45
C GLU A 222 15.63 -11.78 5.62
N LEU A 223 14.46 -11.13 5.53
CA LEU A 223 13.43 -11.17 6.58
C LEU A 223 12.63 -12.48 6.60
N ILE A 224 12.60 -13.23 5.49
CA ILE A 224 11.83 -14.47 5.35
C ILE A 224 12.66 -15.75 5.60
N GLY A 225 13.91 -15.62 6.06
CA GLY A 225 14.77 -16.75 6.41
C GLY A 225 15.14 -17.64 5.21
N GLY A 226 15.04 -17.12 3.98
CA GLY A 226 15.42 -17.83 2.77
C GLY A 226 16.85 -17.50 2.35
N ASP A 227 17.72 -18.51 2.29
CA ASP A 227 19.13 -18.40 1.83
C ASP A 227 19.29 -18.05 0.33
N ILE A 228 18.26 -17.54 -0.34
CA ILE A 228 18.26 -17.35 -1.79
C ILE A 228 17.88 -15.91 -2.12
N ASN A 229 18.91 -15.06 -2.17
CA ASN A 229 18.86 -13.81 -2.90
C ASN A 229 18.35 -14.13 -4.33
N SER A 230 17.21 -13.54 -4.68
CA SER A 230 16.54 -13.77 -5.95
C SER A 230 16.42 -12.43 -6.65
N ASP A 231 17.27 -12.24 -7.65
CA ASP A 231 17.27 -11.01 -8.42
C ASP A 231 15.95 -10.80 -9.15
N LEU A 232 15.45 -9.56 -9.14
CA LEU A 232 14.27 -9.23 -9.92
C LEU A 232 14.65 -9.03 -11.38
N THR A 233 14.21 -9.96 -12.23
CA THR A 233 14.47 -9.93 -13.67
C THR A 233 13.19 -9.68 -14.46
N SER A 234 13.37 -9.25 -15.71
CA SER A 234 12.33 -9.15 -16.73
C SER A 234 11.62 -10.47 -17.01
N SER A 235 12.23 -11.62 -16.70
CA SER A 235 11.57 -12.93 -16.78
C SER A 235 10.55 -13.15 -15.66
N SER A 236 10.85 -12.66 -14.45
CA SER A 236 9.96 -12.76 -13.28
C SER A 236 8.84 -11.73 -13.32
N CYS A 237 9.10 -10.53 -13.86
CA CYS A 237 8.09 -9.50 -14.10
C CYS A 237 8.45 -8.64 -15.33
N PRO A 238 7.92 -8.96 -16.52
CA PRO A 238 8.18 -8.18 -17.73
C PRO A 238 7.74 -6.71 -17.62
N GLU A 239 6.64 -6.46 -16.91
CA GLU A 239 6.07 -5.12 -16.73
C GLU A 239 6.86 -4.26 -15.73
N CYS A 240 7.66 -4.90 -14.87
CA CYS A 240 8.55 -4.24 -13.92
C CYS A 240 9.85 -3.75 -14.58
N ASN A 241 10.17 -4.22 -15.79
CA ASN A 241 11.42 -3.91 -16.46
C ASN A 241 11.64 -2.39 -16.59
N GLN A 242 12.83 -1.93 -16.18
CA GLN A 242 13.23 -0.52 -16.15
C GLN A 242 12.35 0.38 -15.26
N LYS A 243 11.63 -0.20 -14.29
CA LYS A 243 10.85 0.58 -13.30
C LYS A 243 11.62 0.61 -11.98
N ALA A 244 12.05 1.82 -11.61
CA ALA A 244 12.67 2.06 -10.30
C ALA A 244 11.70 1.86 -9.13
N ALA A 245 10.40 2.03 -9.37
CA ALA A 245 9.38 1.78 -8.37
C ALA A 245 8.09 1.31 -9.05
N LEU A 246 7.42 0.33 -8.45
CA LEU A 246 6.14 -0.16 -8.92
C LEU A 246 5.42 -0.93 -7.80
N CYS A 247 4.09 -0.96 -7.89
CA CYS A 247 3.27 -1.81 -7.05
C CYS A 247 2.81 -3.04 -7.82
N THR A 248 3.01 -4.22 -7.23
CA THR A 248 2.76 -5.53 -7.83
C THR A 248 1.78 -6.35 -6.98
N ALA A 249 1.05 -7.25 -7.63
CA ALA A 249 0.15 -8.21 -6.99
C ALA A 249 0.88 -9.53 -6.70
N GLU A 250 0.86 -9.95 -5.44
CA GLU A 250 1.33 -11.26 -4.99
C GLU A 250 0.22 -12.30 -5.15
N THR A 251 0.47 -13.35 -5.92
CA THR A 251 -0.52 -14.40 -6.18
C THR A 251 -0.65 -15.41 -5.05
N THR A 252 0.40 -15.61 -4.25
CA THR A 252 0.40 -16.63 -3.19
C THR A 252 -0.38 -16.17 -1.96
N THR A 253 -0.30 -14.89 -1.61
CA THR A 253 -0.94 -14.31 -0.41
C THR A 253 -2.11 -13.38 -0.73
N GLY A 254 -2.29 -13.01 -2.00
CA GLY A 254 -3.30 -12.03 -2.43
C GLY A 254 -3.00 -10.59 -2.00
N GLN A 255 -1.77 -10.33 -1.53
CA GLN A 255 -1.36 -9.00 -1.09
C GLN A 255 -0.87 -8.13 -2.26
N TYR A 256 -0.88 -6.82 -2.04
CA TYR A 256 -0.24 -5.87 -2.95
C TYR A 256 0.99 -5.29 -2.26
N ASN A 257 2.11 -5.31 -2.97
CA ASN A 257 3.41 -4.93 -2.45
C ASN A 257 4.00 -3.87 -3.38
N PHE A 258 4.44 -2.77 -2.80
CA PHE A 258 5.09 -1.69 -3.51
C PHE A 258 6.58 -1.72 -3.23
N TYR A 259 7.42 -1.65 -4.26
CA TYR A 259 8.86 -1.50 -4.11
C TYR A 259 9.32 -0.17 -4.70
N ASN A 260 10.43 0.33 -4.17
CA ASN A 260 11.15 1.48 -4.66
C ASN A 260 12.66 1.26 -4.48
N ILE A 261 13.39 1.27 -5.58
CA ILE A 261 14.86 1.19 -5.61
C ILE A 261 15.38 2.55 -5.16
N VAL A 262 15.87 2.61 -3.93
CA VAL A 262 16.31 3.86 -3.30
C VAL A 262 17.69 4.26 -3.79
N LEU A 263 18.59 3.29 -3.81
CA LEU A 263 19.96 3.43 -4.27
C LEU A 263 20.28 2.23 -5.18
N PRO A 264 20.34 2.43 -6.51
CA PRO A 264 20.85 1.42 -7.40
C PRO A 264 22.37 1.36 -7.25
N LEU A 265 22.93 0.17 -7.08
CA LEU A 265 24.37 -0.03 -6.98
C LEU A 265 24.97 -0.42 -8.33
#